data_AF-A0AAE2BKX3-F1
#
_entry.id   AF-A0AAE2BKX3-F1
#
_cell.length_a   1.000
_cell.length_b   1.000
_cell.length_c   1.000
_cell.angle_alpha   90.00
_cell.angle_beta   90.00
_cell.angle_gamma   90.00
#
_symmetry.space_group_name_H-M   'P 1'
#
loop_
_entity.id
_entity.type
_entity.pdbx_description
1 polymer ?
#
loop_
_entity_poly.entity_id
_entity_poly.type
_entity_poly.pdbx_seq_one_letter_code
_entity_poly.pdbx_strand_id
1 'polypeptide(L)'
;MSLFTDMSLNVPSDGVADPMPTVINGNGLGGITADHSAQQLNKGPNLKQALEKDARFVEKEREMEKIASVPGSRQLNLKKSFKRGLRSLLTACSDEEFRKAFPSFTAAEQERLHRLFIQVITSLHEDIEEEFESIFLETQAGTALNNVEELVEEHNLDPLLSQKSNVGETAQNLSEAKKNELKHLMGLLEKWTRSVRYMEYRAADLLIEEQKRKIKARLELLKKEKQDFSGAANLVDEIGSNFLATGKAQKAGNNLVI
;
A
#
# COMPACT_ATOMS: atom_id res chain seq x y z
N MET A 1 -1.45 -21.60 -26.06
CA MET A 1 -2.01 -22.76 -25.33
C MET A 1 -3.14 -22.22 -24.47
N SER A 2 -4.38 -22.65 -24.71
CA SER A 2 -5.53 -22.35 -23.86
C SER A 2 -6.41 -23.59 -23.87
N LEU A 3 -6.64 -24.18 -22.70
CA LEU A 3 -7.42 -25.40 -22.51
C LEU A 3 -8.51 -25.11 -21.48
N PHE A 4 -9.55 -24.43 -21.95
CA PHE A 4 -10.86 -24.41 -21.31
C PHE A 4 -11.90 -24.62 -22.42
N THR A 5 -12.42 -25.83 -22.51
CA THR A 5 -13.54 -26.21 -23.37
C THR A 5 -14.59 -26.91 -22.53
N ASP A 6 -15.70 -26.20 -22.35
CA ASP A 6 -17.06 -26.71 -22.45
C ASP A 6 -17.52 -27.84 -21.51
N MET A 7 -18.07 -27.43 -20.37
CA MET A 7 -19.30 -28.07 -19.87
C MET A 7 -20.50 -27.38 -20.51
N SER A 8 -21.25 -28.10 -21.34
CA SER A 8 -22.62 -27.71 -21.74
C SER A 8 -23.57 -28.85 -21.42
N LEU A 9 -24.41 -28.64 -20.40
CA LEU A 9 -25.55 -29.49 -20.10
C LEU A 9 -26.61 -29.30 -21.18
N ASN A 10 -27.12 -30.40 -21.76
CA ASN A 10 -28.31 -30.33 -22.59
C ASN A 10 -29.18 -31.57 -22.40
N VAL A 11 -30.36 -31.37 -21.80
CA VAL A 11 -31.47 -32.33 -21.75
C VAL A 11 -32.71 -31.59 -22.25
N PRO A 12 -33.30 -32.04 -23.35
CA PRO A 12 -34.73 -32.42 -23.37
C PRO A 12 -34.97 -33.69 -24.23
N SER A 13 -36.12 -34.36 -24.25
CA SER A 13 -37.36 -34.38 -23.45
C SER A 13 -38.13 -35.68 -23.81
N ASP A 14 -39.25 -35.95 -23.13
CA ASP A 14 -40.08 -37.15 -23.26
C ASP A 14 -40.65 -37.45 -24.66
N GLY A 15 -40.95 -38.74 -24.88
CA GLY A 15 -42.26 -39.13 -25.40
C GLY A 15 -42.30 -40.05 -26.63
N VAL A 16 -42.98 -41.19 -26.49
CA VAL A 16 -44.20 -41.59 -27.25
C VAL A 16 -44.37 -43.13 -27.38
N ALA A 17 -45.55 -43.60 -26.98
CA ALA A 17 -46.30 -44.80 -27.39
C ALA A 17 -45.78 -46.26 -27.20
N ASP A 18 -46.58 -46.99 -26.41
CA ASP A 18 -46.90 -48.43 -26.45
C ASP A 18 -47.26 -48.95 -27.89
N PRO A 19 -47.19 -50.27 -28.21
CA PRO A 19 -48.15 -51.23 -27.64
C PRO A 19 -47.74 -52.71 -27.40
N MET A 20 -48.54 -53.33 -26.51
CA MET A 20 -48.79 -54.77 -26.24
C MET A 20 -48.69 -55.79 -27.40
N PRO A 21 -48.38 -57.08 -27.09
CA PRO A 21 -49.48 -58.06 -27.00
C PRO A 21 -49.39 -59.14 -25.87
N THR A 22 -50.43 -59.18 -25.02
CA THR A 22 -51.39 -60.30 -24.85
C THR A 22 -50.93 -61.77 -24.61
N VAL A 23 -51.26 -62.30 -23.42
CA VAL A 23 -51.57 -63.73 -23.05
C VAL A 23 -50.34 -64.69 -23.01
N ILE A 24 -50.11 -65.50 -21.95
CA ILE A 24 -50.85 -66.73 -21.56
C ILE A 24 -51.12 -66.89 -20.05
N ASN A 25 -52.29 -67.47 -19.79
CA ASN A 25 -52.95 -67.96 -18.57
C ASN A 25 -52.12 -68.89 -17.63
N GLY A 26 -52.47 -68.93 -16.33
CA GLY A 26 -51.85 -69.84 -15.35
C GLY A 26 -52.46 -69.78 -13.94
N ASN A 27 -53.59 -70.46 -13.72
CA ASN A 27 -54.31 -70.48 -12.44
C ASN A 27 -53.62 -71.33 -11.35
N GLY A 28 -53.70 -70.89 -10.08
CA GLY A 28 -53.28 -71.66 -8.90
C GLY A 28 -53.98 -71.18 -7.63
N LEU A 29 -55.13 -71.79 -7.30
CA LEU A 29 -55.91 -71.51 -6.09
C LEU A 29 -55.35 -72.26 -4.87
N GLY A 30 -55.37 -71.60 -3.69
CA GLY A 30 -55.14 -72.26 -2.40
C GLY A 30 -55.41 -71.32 -1.22
N GLY A 31 -56.40 -71.65 -0.38
CA GLY A 31 -56.51 -71.09 0.97
C GLY A 31 -55.39 -71.61 1.90
N ILE A 32 -55.39 -71.36 3.21
CA ILE A 32 -56.53 -71.15 4.11
C ILE A 32 -56.05 -70.36 5.37
N THR A 33 -57.01 -70.05 6.24
CA THR A 33 -56.90 -69.76 7.69
C THR A 33 -56.39 -68.40 8.16
N ALA A 34 -57.11 -67.86 9.15
CA ALA A 34 -56.82 -66.63 9.88
C ALA A 34 -55.93 -66.91 11.10
N ASP A 35 -55.31 -65.87 11.66
CA ASP A 35 -55.64 -65.48 13.04
C ASP A 35 -55.11 -64.09 13.44
N HIS A 36 -55.61 -63.61 14.59
CA HIS A 36 -55.39 -62.25 15.10
C HIS A 36 -53.94 -61.92 15.49
N SER A 37 -53.52 -60.66 15.21
CA SER A 37 -52.72 -59.88 16.16
C SER A 37 -52.86 -58.38 15.93
N ALA A 38 -53.31 -57.66 16.95
CA ALA A 38 -53.29 -56.21 16.96
C ALA A 38 -51.86 -55.74 17.24
N GLN A 39 -51.22 -55.08 16.27
CA GLN A 39 -49.99 -54.33 16.51
C GLN A 39 -50.29 -52.84 16.63
N GLN A 40 -49.68 -52.24 17.66
CA GLN A 40 -49.89 -50.86 18.06
C GLN A 40 -49.41 -49.91 16.96
N LEU A 41 -50.23 -48.90 16.66
CA LEU A 41 -49.82 -47.72 15.90
C LEU A 41 -48.80 -46.92 16.73
N ASN A 42 -47.53 -47.34 16.67
CA ASN A 42 -46.41 -46.51 17.07
C ASN A 42 -46.39 -45.27 16.20
N LYS A 43 -46.91 -44.16 16.74
CA LYS A 43 -46.81 -42.84 16.12
C LYS A 43 -45.32 -42.50 16.01
N GLY A 44 -44.78 -42.61 14.80
CA GLY A 44 -43.47 -42.08 14.47
C GLY A 44 -43.39 -40.58 14.82
N PRO A 45 -42.17 -40.03 14.96
CA PRO A 45 -41.97 -38.64 15.33
C PRO A 45 -42.78 -37.73 14.38
N ASN A 46 -43.67 -36.94 14.98
CA ASN A 46 -44.56 -36.05 14.23
C ASN A 46 -43.69 -35.09 13.38
N LEU A 47 -43.94 -34.96 12.07
CA LEU A 47 -43.16 -34.09 11.17
C LEU A 47 -43.00 -32.68 11.74
N LYS A 48 -44.00 -32.19 12.48
CA LYS A 48 -43.96 -30.89 13.14
C LYS A 48 -42.87 -30.79 14.22
N GLN A 49 -42.63 -31.87 14.99
CA GLN A 49 -41.53 -31.94 15.95
C GLN A 49 -40.17 -32.08 15.28
N ALA A 50 -40.06 -32.76 14.13
CA ALA A 50 -38.81 -32.84 13.37
C ALA A 50 -38.41 -31.45 12.85
N LEU A 51 -39.32 -30.77 12.15
CA LEU A 51 -39.12 -29.41 11.64
C LEU A 51 -38.82 -28.38 12.76
N GLU A 52 -39.47 -28.50 13.93
CA GLU A 52 -39.21 -27.62 15.08
C GLU A 52 -37.91 -28.00 15.84
N LYS A 53 -37.32 -29.17 15.58
CA LYS A 53 -36.01 -29.56 16.10
C LYS A 53 -34.90 -29.07 15.17
N ASP A 54 -35.12 -29.15 13.85
CA ASP A 54 -34.21 -28.61 12.84
C ASP A 54 -34.19 -27.07 12.86
N ALA A 55 -35.35 -26.42 13.00
CA ALA A 55 -35.41 -24.96 13.19
C ALA A 55 -34.59 -24.50 14.42
N ARG A 56 -34.73 -25.20 15.56
CA ARG A 56 -33.91 -24.93 16.75
C ARG A 56 -32.44 -25.29 16.59
N PHE A 57 -32.09 -26.25 15.72
CA PHE A 57 -30.70 -26.55 15.40
C PHE A 57 -30.07 -25.44 14.56
N VAL A 58 -30.77 -24.96 13.52
CA VAL A 58 -30.35 -23.85 12.66
C VAL A 58 -30.27 -22.53 13.42
N GLU A 59 -31.23 -22.26 14.32
CA GLU A 59 -31.23 -21.06 15.16
C GLU A 59 -30.08 -21.10 16.19
N LYS A 60 -29.77 -22.28 16.74
CA LYS A 60 -28.60 -22.50 17.60
C LYS A 60 -27.26 -22.45 16.86
N GLU A 61 -27.20 -22.83 15.57
CA GLU A 61 -26.02 -22.59 14.73
C GLU A 61 -25.84 -21.08 14.46
N ARG A 62 -26.92 -20.32 14.20
CA ARG A 62 -26.85 -18.84 14.05
C ARG A 62 -26.43 -18.13 15.34
N GLU A 63 -26.88 -18.58 16.51
CA GLU A 63 -26.42 -18.00 17.78
C GLU A 63 -24.95 -18.35 18.07
N MET A 64 -24.45 -19.53 17.65
CA MET A 64 -23.02 -19.85 17.71
C MET A 64 -22.16 -19.06 16.71
N GLU A 65 -22.73 -18.59 15.60
CA GLU A 65 -22.04 -17.71 14.64
C GLU A 65 -21.92 -16.26 15.14
N LYS A 66 -22.70 -15.88 16.17
CA LYS A 66 -22.60 -14.57 16.86
C LYS A 66 -21.53 -14.55 17.98
N ILE A 67 -20.70 -15.58 18.07
CA ILE A 67 -19.58 -15.66 19.02
C ILE A 67 -18.32 -15.08 18.35
N ALA A 68 -18.28 -13.75 18.21
CA ALA A 68 -17.03 -13.03 17.99
C ALA A 68 -16.22 -13.03 19.30
N SER A 69 -14.95 -13.43 19.24
CA SER A 69 -14.04 -13.55 20.39
C SER A 69 -14.56 -14.44 21.53
N VAL A 70 -14.44 -15.75 21.34
CA VAL A 70 -14.20 -16.68 22.45
C VAL A 70 -12.82 -17.31 22.24
N PRO A 71 -11.91 -17.23 23.23
CA PRO A 71 -10.59 -17.85 23.14
C PRO A 71 -10.69 -19.32 22.71
N GLY A 72 -9.89 -19.71 21.72
CA GLY A 72 -9.96 -21.03 21.08
C GLY A 72 -10.91 -21.16 19.89
N SER A 73 -11.61 -20.09 19.47
CA SER A 73 -12.52 -20.10 18.31
C SER A 73 -11.84 -20.66 17.05
N ARG A 74 -10.63 -20.18 16.73
CA ARG A 74 -9.86 -20.55 15.52
C ARG A 74 -9.46 -22.01 15.50
N GLN A 75 -8.91 -22.51 16.61
CA GLN A 75 -8.56 -23.92 16.77
C GLN A 75 -9.80 -24.81 16.61
N LEU A 76 -10.91 -24.47 17.28
CA LEU A 76 -12.15 -25.23 17.19
C LEU A 76 -12.74 -25.22 15.77
N ASN A 77 -12.67 -24.08 15.09
CA ASN A 77 -13.16 -23.91 13.72
C ASN A 77 -12.31 -24.68 12.71
N LEU A 78 -10.98 -24.73 12.87
CA LEU A 78 -10.10 -25.56 12.04
C LEU A 78 -10.43 -27.04 12.20
N LYS A 79 -10.52 -27.54 13.45
CA LYS A 79 -10.90 -28.94 13.72
C LYS A 79 -12.29 -29.30 13.15
N LYS A 80 -13.29 -28.43 13.35
CA LYS A 80 -14.64 -28.61 12.78
C LYS A 80 -14.61 -28.66 11.25
N SER A 81 -13.87 -27.76 10.61
CA SER A 81 -13.79 -27.67 9.15
C SER A 81 -13.08 -28.87 8.55
N PHE A 82 -12.00 -29.34 9.18
CA PHE A 82 -11.31 -30.57 8.81
C PHE A 82 -12.25 -31.78 8.87
N LYS A 83 -12.93 -32.01 10.01
CA LYS A 83 -13.87 -33.13 10.16
C LYS A 83 -15.07 -33.06 9.20
N ARG A 84 -15.56 -31.85 8.87
CA ARG A 84 -16.58 -31.65 7.82
C ARG A 84 -16.03 -32.05 6.44
N GLY A 85 -14.85 -31.56 6.06
CA GLY A 85 -14.20 -31.88 4.79
C GLY A 85 -13.88 -33.37 4.62
N LEU A 86 -13.29 -34.00 5.63
CA LEU A 86 -12.96 -35.43 5.65
C LEU A 86 -14.22 -36.29 5.44
N ARG A 87 -15.29 -36.00 6.20
CA ARG A 87 -16.57 -36.69 6.04
C ARG A 87 -17.15 -36.50 4.65
N SER A 88 -17.19 -35.27 4.15
CA SER A 88 -17.71 -34.98 2.80
C SER A 88 -16.92 -35.70 1.71
N LEU A 89 -15.60 -35.86 1.87
CA LEU A 89 -14.76 -36.61 0.93
C LEU A 89 -15.02 -38.12 0.99
N LEU A 90 -15.03 -38.69 2.19
CA LEU A 90 -15.12 -40.13 2.40
C LEU A 90 -16.54 -40.71 2.30
N THR A 91 -17.58 -39.89 2.49
CA THR A 91 -18.99 -40.30 2.39
C THR A 91 -19.69 -39.83 1.10
N ALA A 92 -18.92 -39.41 0.08
CA ALA A 92 -19.46 -38.91 -1.18
C ALA A 92 -20.12 -40.00 -2.06
N CYS A 93 -19.69 -41.26 -1.94
CA CYS A 93 -20.16 -42.36 -2.78
C CYS A 93 -21.46 -42.96 -2.23
N SER A 94 -22.54 -42.90 -3.00
CA SER A 94 -23.78 -43.61 -2.67
C SER A 94 -23.74 -45.08 -3.06
N ASP A 95 -24.54 -45.90 -2.38
CA ASP A 95 -24.77 -47.33 -2.69
C ASP A 95 -25.29 -47.55 -4.13
N GLU A 96 -25.99 -46.56 -4.73
CA GLU A 96 -26.42 -46.61 -6.12
C GLU A 96 -25.25 -46.39 -7.10
N GLU A 97 -24.43 -45.36 -6.87
CA GLU A 97 -23.22 -45.08 -7.67
C GLU A 97 -22.21 -46.23 -7.56
N PHE A 98 -22.08 -46.81 -6.36
CA PHE A 98 -21.26 -47.98 -6.12
C PHE A 98 -21.68 -49.17 -6.99
N ARG A 99 -22.99 -49.51 -7.03
CA ARG A 99 -23.48 -50.59 -7.92
C ARG A 99 -23.28 -50.26 -9.40
N LYS A 100 -23.45 -49.00 -9.81
CA LYS A 100 -23.21 -48.55 -11.19
C LYS A 100 -21.74 -48.67 -11.61
N ALA A 101 -20.80 -48.59 -10.67
CA ALA A 101 -19.36 -48.79 -10.93
C ALA A 101 -18.98 -50.26 -11.19
N PHE A 102 -19.78 -51.22 -10.70
CA PHE A 102 -19.51 -52.67 -10.83
C PHE A 102 -20.66 -53.43 -11.52
N PRO A 103 -21.08 -53.05 -12.75
CA PRO A 103 -22.26 -53.61 -13.41
C PRO A 103 -22.09 -55.07 -13.85
N SER A 104 -20.85 -55.56 -13.94
CA SER A 104 -20.53 -56.95 -14.26
C SER A 104 -20.64 -57.92 -13.09
N PHE A 105 -20.82 -57.42 -11.87
CA PHE A 105 -20.92 -58.24 -10.65
C PHE A 105 -22.38 -58.54 -10.32
N THR A 106 -22.64 -59.74 -9.77
CA THR A 106 -23.95 -60.08 -9.22
C THR A 106 -24.26 -59.24 -7.99
N ALA A 107 -25.55 -59.09 -7.64
CA ALA A 107 -25.97 -58.33 -6.46
C ALA A 107 -25.29 -58.81 -5.15
N ALA A 108 -25.02 -60.11 -5.03
CA ALA A 108 -24.33 -60.68 -3.86
C ALA A 108 -22.83 -60.35 -3.81
N GLU A 109 -22.18 -60.23 -4.96
CA GLU A 109 -20.78 -59.77 -5.06
C GLU A 109 -20.69 -58.26 -4.81
N GLN A 110 -21.62 -57.47 -5.37
CA GLN A 110 -21.74 -56.04 -5.09
C GLN A 110 -21.96 -55.75 -3.60
N GLU A 111 -22.82 -56.49 -2.90
CA GLU A 111 -23.03 -56.31 -1.46
C GLU A 111 -21.76 -56.64 -0.65
N ARG A 112 -21.06 -57.73 -0.98
CA ARG A 112 -19.80 -58.11 -0.33
C ARG A 112 -18.72 -57.04 -0.55
N LEU A 113 -18.61 -56.53 -1.77
CA LEU A 113 -17.65 -55.47 -2.10
C LEU A 113 -18.01 -54.14 -1.42
N HIS A 114 -19.30 -53.80 -1.33
CA HIS A 114 -19.76 -52.59 -0.64
C HIS A 114 -19.48 -52.65 0.87
N ARG A 115 -19.66 -53.82 1.51
CA ARG A 115 -19.25 -54.04 2.90
C ARG A 115 -17.74 -53.85 3.11
N LEU A 116 -16.91 -54.37 2.20
CA LEU A 116 -15.46 -54.15 2.22
C LEU A 116 -15.10 -52.67 2.01
N PHE A 117 -15.77 -51.99 1.09
CA PHE A 117 -15.60 -50.56 0.86
C PHE A 117 -15.90 -49.74 2.11
N ILE A 118 -17.04 -49.99 2.78
CA ILE A 118 -17.37 -49.33 4.05
C ILE A 118 -16.30 -49.60 5.11
N GLN A 119 -15.80 -50.84 5.24
CA GLN A 119 -14.73 -51.15 6.20
C GLN A 119 -13.44 -50.36 5.93
N VAL A 120 -13.02 -50.29 4.66
CA VAL A 120 -11.83 -49.52 4.24
C VAL A 120 -12.03 -48.03 4.50
N ILE A 121 -13.20 -47.48 4.16
CA ILE A 121 -13.51 -46.06 4.36
C ILE A 121 -13.59 -45.69 5.84
N THR A 122 -14.16 -46.54 6.69
CA THR A 122 -14.20 -46.31 8.14
C THR A 122 -12.80 -46.34 8.76
N SER A 123 -11.98 -47.36 8.44
CA SER A 123 -10.58 -47.41 8.91
C SER A 123 -9.81 -46.16 8.47
N LEU A 124 -9.89 -45.82 7.19
CA LEU A 124 -9.21 -44.64 6.63
C LEU A 124 -9.69 -43.32 7.27
N HIS A 125 -10.95 -43.23 7.67
CA HIS A 125 -11.46 -42.05 8.40
C HIS A 125 -10.89 -41.97 9.82
N GLU A 126 -10.72 -43.10 10.50
CA GLU A 126 -10.10 -43.17 11.84
C GLU A 126 -8.60 -42.86 11.75
N ASP A 127 -7.87 -43.52 10.84
CA ASP A 127 -6.43 -43.32 10.60
C ASP A 127 -6.10 -41.85 10.28
N ILE A 128 -6.90 -41.19 9.42
CA ILE A 128 -6.69 -39.78 9.04
C ILE A 128 -7.06 -38.83 10.20
N GLU A 129 -8.06 -39.13 11.04
CA GLU A 129 -8.35 -38.30 12.21
C GLU A 129 -7.25 -38.41 13.28
N GLU A 130 -6.66 -39.60 13.48
CA GLU A 130 -5.54 -39.80 14.41
C GLU A 130 -4.28 -39.07 13.93
N GLU A 131 -3.90 -39.24 12.66
CA GLU A 131 -2.73 -38.56 12.08
C GLU A 131 -2.89 -37.03 12.09
N PHE A 132 -4.09 -36.53 11.81
CA PHE A 132 -4.39 -35.09 11.93
C PHE A 132 -4.21 -34.59 13.37
N GLU A 133 -4.73 -35.30 14.37
CA GLU A 133 -4.57 -34.90 15.78
C GLU A 133 -3.11 -34.99 16.24
N SER A 134 -2.37 -36.00 15.77
CA SER A 134 -0.92 -36.15 15.99
C SER A 134 -0.16 -34.93 15.47
N ILE A 135 -0.30 -34.61 14.18
CA ILE A 135 0.34 -33.44 13.54
C ILE A 135 -0.11 -32.13 14.21
N PHE A 136 -1.39 -32.00 14.57
CA PHE A 136 -1.95 -30.81 15.20
C PHE A 136 -1.33 -30.54 16.59
N LEU A 137 -1.00 -31.59 17.33
CA LEU A 137 -0.29 -31.52 18.62
C LEU A 137 1.21 -31.28 18.42
N GLU A 138 1.87 -32.04 17.54
CA GLU A 138 3.32 -31.92 17.27
C GLU A 138 3.69 -30.50 16.81
N THR A 139 2.95 -29.95 15.86
CA THR A 139 3.16 -28.61 15.31
C THR A 139 2.71 -27.49 16.26
N GLN A 140 2.10 -27.82 17.40
CA GLN A 140 1.50 -26.87 18.35
C GLN A 140 0.50 -25.91 17.69
N ALA A 141 -0.18 -26.34 16.63
CA ALA A 141 -1.06 -25.49 15.83
C ALA A 141 -2.19 -24.86 16.66
N GLY A 142 -2.68 -25.57 17.69
CA GLY A 142 -3.63 -25.02 18.66
C GLY A 142 -3.09 -23.82 19.42
N THR A 143 -1.88 -23.93 19.98
CA THR A 143 -1.19 -22.83 20.67
C THR A 143 -0.97 -21.65 19.73
N ALA A 144 -0.48 -21.89 18.51
CA ALA A 144 -0.27 -20.83 17.53
C ALA A 144 -1.57 -20.10 17.17
N LEU A 145 -2.68 -20.82 16.98
CA LEU A 145 -3.98 -20.22 16.69
C LEU A 145 -4.59 -19.47 17.88
N ASN A 146 -4.31 -19.90 19.11
CA ASN A 146 -4.72 -19.18 20.32
C ASN A 146 -3.95 -17.87 20.48
N ASN A 147 -2.62 -17.89 20.29
CA ASN A 147 -1.79 -16.69 20.31
C ASN A 147 -2.21 -15.68 19.22
N VAL A 148 -2.63 -16.16 18.03
CA VAL A 148 -3.16 -15.30 16.96
C VAL A 148 -4.51 -14.69 17.33
N GLU A 149 -5.38 -15.40 18.06
CA GLU A 149 -6.63 -14.82 18.57
C GLU A 149 -6.33 -13.74 19.63
N GLU A 150 -5.45 -14.04 20.59
CA GLU A 150 -5.02 -13.10 21.64
C GLU A 150 -4.40 -11.82 21.05
N LEU A 151 -3.49 -11.94 20.08
CA LEU A 151 -2.88 -10.78 19.39
C LEU A 151 -3.89 -9.95 18.59
N VAL A 152 -4.93 -10.58 18.03
CA VAL A 152 -6.01 -9.87 17.33
C VAL A 152 -6.92 -9.15 18.33
N GLU A 153 -7.20 -9.77 19.48
CA GLU A 153 -7.93 -9.14 20.58
C GLU A 153 -7.16 -7.94 21.15
N GLU A 154 -5.86 -8.09 21.44
CA GLU A 154 -4.97 -7.01 21.89
C GLU A 154 -4.93 -5.86 20.88
N HIS A 155 -4.69 -6.16 19.59
CA HIS A 155 -4.65 -5.14 18.53
C HIS A 155 -5.98 -4.38 18.39
N ASN A 156 -7.13 -5.05 18.58
CA ASN A 156 -8.43 -4.39 18.52
C ASN A 156 -8.73 -3.54 19.76
N LEU A 157 -8.06 -3.81 20.89
CA LEU A 157 -8.20 -3.07 22.14
C LEU A 157 -7.22 -1.88 22.25
N ASP A 158 -6.07 -1.91 21.58
CA ASP A 158 -5.12 -0.79 21.59
C ASP A 158 -5.56 0.38 20.66
N PRO A 159 -5.97 1.54 21.22
CA PRO A 159 -6.37 2.69 20.42
C PRO A 159 -5.21 3.30 19.62
N LEU A 160 -3.96 3.09 20.05
CA LEU A 160 -2.76 3.62 19.41
C LEU A 160 -2.40 2.85 18.12
N LEU A 161 -2.70 1.55 18.07
CA LEU A 161 -2.55 0.73 16.86
C LEU A 161 -3.73 0.92 15.90
N SER A 162 -4.95 1.07 16.44
CA SER A 162 -6.13 1.48 15.65
C SER A 162 -5.93 2.86 15.00
N GLN A 163 -5.16 3.75 15.63
CA GLN A 163 -4.81 5.06 15.07
C GLN A 163 -3.73 4.93 13.98
N LYS A 164 -4.18 4.48 12.79
CA LYS A 164 -3.42 4.43 11.53
C LYS A 164 -2.42 5.59 11.44
N SER A 165 -1.14 5.26 11.64
CA SER A 165 -0.10 6.20 12.05
C SER A 165 -0.10 7.52 11.26
N ASN A 166 -0.41 8.62 11.95
CA ASN A 166 -0.43 9.99 11.41
C ASN A 166 0.97 10.55 11.06
N VAL A 167 2.01 9.72 11.15
CA VAL A 167 3.40 10.07 10.84
C VAL A 167 3.55 10.56 9.41
N GLY A 168 2.78 10.01 8.45
CA GLY A 168 2.80 10.47 7.05
C GLY A 168 2.34 11.93 6.90
N GLU A 169 1.21 12.29 7.50
CA GLU A 169 0.68 13.65 7.49
C GLU A 169 1.60 14.62 8.25
N THR A 170 2.11 14.19 9.41
CA THR A 170 3.05 14.97 10.23
C THR A 170 4.35 15.26 9.46
N ALA A 171 4.90 14.26 8.75
CA ALA A 171 6.09 14.42 7.93
C ALA A 171 5.85 15.34 6.72
N GLN A 172 4.66 15.26 6.09
CA GLN A 172 4.29 16.16 4.98
C GLN A 172 4.18 17.62 5.46
N ASN A 173 3.48 17.85 6.57
CA ASN A 173 3.33 19.19 7.17
C ASN A 173 4.68 19.79 7.58
N LEU A 174 5.57 19.00 8.17
CA LEU A 174 6.94 19.42 8.53
C LEU A 174 7.79 19.75 7.28
N SER A 175 7.68 18.94 6.22
CA SER A 175 8.37 19.17 4.95
C SER A 175 7.92 20.47 4.27
N GLU A 176 6.62 20.73 4.25
CA GLU A 176 6.07 21.98 3.71
C GLU A 176 6.49 23.20 4.53
N ALA A 177 6.45 23.12 5.86
CA ALA A 177 6.93 24.17 6.75
C ALA A 177 8.41 24.51 6.47
N LYS A 178 9.28 23.50 6.36
CA LYS A 178 10.71 23.68 6.05
C LYS A 178 10.95 24.25 4.65
N LYS A 179 10.17 23.84 3.66
CA LYS A 179 10.22 24.42 2.29
C LYS A 179 9.84 25.89 2.28
N ASN A 180 8.85 26.30 3.09
CA ASN A 180 8.42 27.69 3.20
C ASN A 180 9.42 28.56 3.99
N GLU A 181 10.03 28.02 5.05
CA GLU A 181 11.13 28.67 5.77
C GLU A 181 12.35 28.90 4.86
N LEU A 182 12.75 27.90 4.07
CA LEU A 182 13.86 28.03 3.12
C LEU A 182 13.61 29.14 2.07
N LYS A 183 12.40 29.19 1.49
CA LYS A 183 11.99 30.29 0.59
C LYS A 183 12.09 31.66 1.26
N HIS A 184 11.66 31.77 2.52
CA HIS A 184 11.72 33.02 3.27
C HIS A 184 13.17 33.48 3.49
N LEU A 185 14.03 32.59 3.96
CA LEU A 185 15.45 32.87 4.19
C LEU A 185 16.19 33.25 2.89
N MET A 186 15.90 32.55 1.78
CA MET A 186 16.44 32.88 0.46
C MET A 186 16.01 34.28 0.01
N GLY A 187 14.74 34.65 0.23
CA GLY A 187 14.23 35.99 -0.06
C GLY A 187 14.85 37.10 0.81
N LEU A 188 15.23 36.80 2.06
CA LEU A 188 16.00 37.74 2.90
C LEU A 188 17.44 37.88 2.41
N LEU A 189 18.09 36.78 2.06
CA LEU A 189 19.46 36.76 1.53
C LEU A 189 19.56 37.59 0.23
N GLU A 190 18.62 37.42 -0.71
CA GLU A 190 18.57 38.24 -1.93
C GLU A 190 18.46 39.74 -1.64
N LYS A 191 17.60 40.14 -0.69
CA LYS A 191 17.43 41.55 -0.30
C LYS A 191 18.73 42.12 0.29
N TRP A 192 19.40 41.35 1.15
CA TRP A 192 20.69 41.75 1.72
C TRP A 192 21.78 41.87 0.64
N THR A 193 21.90 40.89 -0.25
CA THR A 193 22.85 40.91 -1.38
C THR A 193 22.62 42.11 -2.31
N ARG A 194 21.36 42.49 -2.59
CA ARG A 194 21.04 43.70 -3.36
C ARG A 194 21.47 44.98 -2.62
N SER A 195 21.23 45.03 -1.30
CA SER A 195 21.61 46.18 -0.45
C SER A 195 23.13 46.37 -0.39
N VAL A 196 23.89 45.29 -0.15
CA VAL A 196 25.37 45.32 -0.16
C VAL A 196 25.90 45.83 -1.50
N ARG A 197 25.43 45.26 -2.62
CA ARG A 197 25.84 45.69 -3.95
C ARG A 197 25.53 47.17 -4.23
N TYR A 198 24.39 47.68 -3.76
CA TYR A 198 24.07 49.11 -3.88
C TYR A 198 25.01 49.99 -3.06
N MET A 199 25.37 49.58 -1.83
CA MET A 199 26.35 50.30 -1.01
C MET A 199 27.75 50.29 -1.64
N GLU A 200 28.17 49.18 -2.23
CA GLU A 200 29.44 49.07 -2.98
C GLU A 200 29.48 50.04 -4.18
N TYR A 201 28.43 50.06 -5.01
CA TYR A 201 28.33 51.03 -6.12
C TYR A 201 28.39 52.48 -5.64
N ARG A 202 27.66 52.81 -4.57
CA ARG A 202 27.64 54.18 -4.01
C ARG A 202 29.00 54.57 -3.42
N ALA A 203 29.72 53.65 -2.79
CA ALA A 203 31.07 53.88 -2.29
C ALA A 203 32.06 54.11 -3.43
N ALA A 204 31.98 53.33 -4.52
CA ALA A 204 32.81 53.51 -5.71
C ALA A 204 32.59 54.87 -6.39
N ASP A 205 31.33 55.30 -6.55
CA ASP A 205 30.97 56.59 -7.16
C ASP A 205 31.50 57.78 -6.33
N LEU A 206 31.32 57.74 -5.00
CA LEU A 206 31.87 58.76 -4.10
C LEU A 206 33.40 58.84 -4.15
N LEU A 207 34.09 57.70 -4.28
CA LEU A 207 35.55 57.68 -4.46
C LEU A 207 35.97 58.31 -5.79
N ILE A 208 35.24 58.05 -6.89
CA ILE A 208 35.50 58.63 -8.21
C ILE A 208 35.34 60.16 -8.17
N GLU A 209 34.26 60.68 -7.58
CA GLU A 209 34.04 62.13 -7.47
C GLU A 209 35.07 62.82 -6.57
N GLU A 210 35.52 62.17 -5.50
CA GLU A 210 36.62 62.66 -4.66
C GLU A 210 37.94 62.77 -5.45
N GLN A 211 38.28 61.75 -6.26
CA GLN A 211 39.47 61.79 -7.11
C GLN A 211 39.38 62.87 -8.19
N LYS A 212 38.22 63.02 -8.86
CA LYS A 212 37.96 64.11 -9.81
C LYS A 212 38.17 65.49 -9.15
N ARG A 213 37.66 65.70 -7.94
CA ARG A 213 37.82 66.95 -7.19
C ARG A 213 39.29 67.25 -6.89
N LYS A 214 40.05 66.25 -6.44
CA LYS A 214 41.50 66.36 -6.18
C LYS A 214 42.32 66.68 -7.43
N ILE A 215 42.01 66.02 -8.55
CA ILE A 215 42.65 66.28 -9.85
C ILE A 215 42.35 67.72 -10.31
N LYS A 216 41.08 68.16 -10.22
CA LYS A 216 40.69 69.54 -10.58
C LYS A 216 41.42 70.59 -9.73
N ALA A 217 41.54 70.39 -8.42
CA ALA A 217 42.27 71.31 -7.55
C ALA A 217 43.76 71.42 -7.91
N ARG A 218 44.41 70.31 -8.26
CA ARG A 218 45.81 70.30 -8.75
C ARG A 218 45.96 71.02 -10.10
N LEU A 219 45.01 70.84 -11.02
CA LEU A 219 45.02 71.50 -12.32
C LEU A 219 44.89 73.03 -12.21
N GLU A 220 44.01 73.55 -11.35
CA GLU A 220 43.92 75.01 -11.14
C GLU A 220 45.17 75.58 -10.46
N LEU A 221 45.82 74.84 -9.54
CA LEU A 221 47.09 75.25 -8.94
C LEU A 221 48.21 75.36 -10.00
N LEU A 222 48.40 74.32 -10.82
CA LEU A 222 49.38 74.31 -11.92
C LEU A 222 49.08 75.41 -12.97
N LYS A 223 47.80 75.67 -13.23
CA LYS A 223 47.38 76.74 -14.14
C LYS A 223 47.70 78.13 -13.60
N LYS A 224 47.51 78.36 -12.28
CA LYS A 224 47.91 79.61 -11.63
C LYS A 224 49.43 79.78 -11.69
N GLU A 225 50.18 78.77 -11.27
CA GLU A 225 51.65 78.76 -11.30
C GLU A 225 52.18 79.07 -12.71
N LYS A 226 51.59 78.49 -13.76
CA LYS A 226 51.92 78.82 -15.15
C LYS A 226 51.65 80.30 -15.51
N GLN A 227 50.57 80.91 -15.03
CA GLN A 227 50.29 82.33 -15.26
C GLN A 227 51.29 83.22 -14.52
N ASP A 228 51.61 82.89 -13.27
CA ASP A 228 52.59 83.61 -12.46
C ASP A 228 53.97 83.58 -13.13
N PHE A 229 54.41 82.43 -13.67
CA PHE A 229 55.63 82.32 -14.46
C PHE A 229 55.57 83.04 -15.82
N SER A 230 54.41 83.09 -16.49
CA SER A 230 54.25 83.85 -17.74
C SER A 230 54.33 85.36 -17.51
N GLY A 231 53.83 85.85 -16.37
CA GLY A 231 53.98 87.23 -15.94
C GLY A 231 55.45 87.58 -15.65
N ALA A 232 56.17 86.67 -14.98
CA ALA A 232 57.60 86.82 -14.74
C ALA A 232 58.44 86.81 -16.04
N ALA A 233 58.08 85.96 -17.02
CA ALA A 233 58.76 85.90 -18.32
C ALA A 233 58.66 87.23 -19.09
N ASN A 234 57.47 87.84 -19.16
CA ASN A 234 57.27 89.16 -19.78
C ASN A 234 58.16 90.24 -19.12
N LEU A 235 58.31 90.19 -17.80
CA LEU A 235 59.12 91.12 -17.02
C LEU A 235 60.63 90.92 -17.25
N VAL A 236 61.07 89.68 -17.48
CA VAL A 236 62.44 89.34 -17.89
C VAL A 236 62.72 89.81 -19.33
N ASP A 237 61.78 89.65 -20.25
CA ASP A 237 61.89 90.16 -21.63
C ASP A 237 61.94 91.70 -21.67
N GLU A 238 61.20 92.38 -20.80
CA GLU A 238 61.26 93.83 -20.61
C GLU A 238 62.64 94.28 -20.07
N ILE A 239 63.16 93.61 -19.03
CA ILE A 239 64.50 93.88 -18.48
C ILE A 239 65.58 93.61 -19.54
N GLY A 240 65.48 92.52 -20.31
CA GLY A 240 66.40 92.20 -21.40
C GLY A 240 66.39 93.26 -22.51
N SER A 241 65.21 93.75 -22.87
CA SER A 241 65.04 94.85 -23.85
C SER A 241 65.67 96.15 -23.34
N ASN A 242 65.45 96.49 -22.06
CA ASN A 242 66.02 97.68 -21.43
C ASN A 242 67.56 97.59 -21.31
N PHE A 243 68.12 96.40 -21.05
CA PHE A 243 69.58 96.18 -20.98
C PHE A 243 70.25 96.26 -22.36
N LEU A 244 69.58 95.79 -23.42
CA LEU A 244 70.05 95.95 -24.80
C LEU A 244 70.03 97.41 -25.28
N ALA A 245 69.12 98.25 -24.75
CA ALA A 245 69.10 99.67 -25.03
C ALA A 245 70.29 100.41 -24.37
N THR A 246 70.63 100.08 -23.11
CA THR A 246 71.72 100.73 -22.37
C THR A 246 73.12 100.25 -22.79
N GLY A 247 73.25 99.01 -23.27
CA GLY A 247 74.52 98.48 -23.81
C GLY A 247 75.09 99.26 -25.02
N LYS A 248 74.29 100.08 -25.72
CA LYS A 248 74.77 100.98 -26.78
C LYS A 248 75.33 102.32 -26.26
N ALA A 249 75.04 102.70 -25.02
CA ALA A 249 75.46 103.99 -24.47
C ALA A 249 76.90 103.99 -23.93
N GLN A 250 77.44 102.84 -23.52
CA GLN A 250 78.76 102.73 -22.87
C GLN A 250 79.95 102.75 -23.85
N LYS A 251 79.87 103.57 -24.91
CA LYS A 251 80.94 103.75 -25.90
C LYS A 251 81.12 105.20 -26.40
N ALA A 252 80.82 106.18 -25.54
CA ALA A 252 81.19 107.58 -25.74
C ALA A 252 81.42 108.27 -24.39
N GLY A 253 82.51 109.05 -24.25
CA GLY A 253 82.63 110.02 -23.15
C GLY A 253 83.73 109.85 -22.08
N ASN A 254 84.89 109.26 -22.39
CA ASN A 254 86.10 109.59 -21.62
C ASN A 254 86.63 110.96 -22.08
N ASN A 255 86.77 111.94 -21.18
CA ASN A 255 87.91 112.88 -21.05
C ASN A 255 87.57 114.18 -20.29
N LEU A 256 88.59 114.75 -19.61
CA LEU A 256 88.66 116.13 -19.05
C LEU A 256 87.66 116.41 -17.89
N VAL A 257 87.86 117.29 -16.91
CA VAL A 257 88.89 118.29 -16.56
C VAL A 257 89.27 118.06 -15.08
N ILE A 258 90.50 118.27 -14.62
CA ILE A 258 91.70 118.84 -15.27
C ILE A 258 92.81 117.80 -15.44
#